data_AF-A0A0B8QG63-F1
#
_entry.id   AF-A0A0B8QG63-F1
#
_cell.length_a   1.000
_cell.length_b   1.000
_cell.length_c   1.000
_cell.angle_alpha   90.00
_cell.angle_beta   90.00
_cell.angle_gamma   90.00
#
_symmetry.space_group_name_H-M   'P 1'
#
loop_
_entity.id
_entity.type
_entity.pdbx_description
1 polymer ?
#
loop_
_entity_poly.entity_id
_entity_poly.type
_entity_poly.pdbx_seq_one_letter_code
_entity_poly.pdbx_strand_id
1 'polypeptide(L)'
;MEDAPHKWHFVNSLTLPRVADGVGILRGIESNIKDIEGNIDLEEPIRQSLDIILTGFHRPVFAPRSIDENTQAMVKVMESGKVHVVTHPATMPFRSISKK
;
A
#
# COMPACT_ATOMS: atom_id res chain seq x y z
N MET A 1 -9.80 -5.09 4.97
CA MET A 1 -10.90 -5.91 4.42
C MET A 1 -11.10 -7.14 5.28
N GLU A 2 -12.30 -7.71 5.30
CA GLU A 2 -12.61 -8.92 6.08
C GLU A 2 -11.76 -10.13 5.68
N ASP A 3 -11.56 -10.34 4.37
CA ASP A 3 -10.70 -11.40 3.82
C ASP A 3 -9.22 -10.98 3.63
N ALA A 4 -8.79 -9.85 4.21
CA ALA A 4 -7.38 -9.46 4.13
C ALA A 4 -6.52 -10.34 5.05
N PRO A 5 -5.21 -10.51 4.74
CA PRO A 5 -4.30 -11.18 5.65
C PRO A 5 -4.34 -10.53 7.05
N HIS A 6 -4.61 -11.35 8.07
CA HIS A 6 -4.51 -10.90 9.46
C HIS A 6 -3.06 -10.46 9.76
N LYS A 7 -2.84 -9.57 10.73
CA LYS A 7 -1.49 -9.10 11.11
C LYS A 7 -0.46 -10.20 11.36
N TRP A 8 -0.93 -11.37 11.81
CA TRP A 8 -0.10 -12.55 12.04
C TRP A 8 0.55 -13.11 10.77
N HIS A 9 -0.03 -12.87 9.59
CA HIS A 9 0.60 -13.18 8.31
C HIS A 9 1.97 -12.50 8.18
N PHE A 10 2.04 -11.20 8.49
CA PHE A 10 3.26 -10.42 8.39
C PHE A 10 4.27 -10.82 9.48
N VAL A 11 3.81 -11.04 10.71
CA VAL A 11 4.68 -11.54 11.80
C VAL A 11 5.25 -12.91 11.46
N ASN A 12 4.43 -13.82 10.92
CA ASN A 12 4.88 -15.15 10.54
C ASN A 12 5.85 -15.11 9.35
N SER A 13 5.71 -14.14 8.44
CA SER A 13 6.66 -13.94 7.33
C SER A 13 8.10 -13.72 7.81
N LEU A 14 8.28 -13.26 9.06
CA LEU A 14 9.60 -13.06 9.65
C LEU A 14 10.39 -14.36 9.85
N THR A 15 9.70 -15.50 9.88
CA THR A 15 10.30 -16.85 9.97
C THR A 15 10.87 -17.34 8.65
N LEU A 16 10.47 -16.76 7.51
CA LEU A 16 10.98 -17.14 6.20
C LEU A 16 12.47 -16.81 6.08
N PRO A 17 13.30 -17.65 5.44
CA PRO A 17 14.72 -17.33 5.24
C PRO A 17 14.86 -16.07 4.38
N ARG A 18 15.98 -15.34 4.55
CA ARG A 18 16.30 -14.17 3.70
C ARG A 18 16.74 -14.57 2.30
N VAL A 19 17.26 -15.78 2.14
CA VAL A 19 17.68 -16.37 0.87
C VAL A 19 17.25 -17.83 0.85
N ALA A 20 16.62 -18.28 -0.22
CA ALA A 20 16.32 -19.69 -0.48
C ALA A 20 16.81 -20.04 -1.89
N ASP A 21 17.57 -21.13 -2.03
CA ASP A 21 18.12 -21.59 -3.32
C ASP A 21 18.86 -20.49 -4.12
N GLY A 22 19.56 -19.59 -3.43
CA GLY A 22 20.28 -18.47 -4.02
C GLY A 22 19.43 -17.25 -4.39
N VAL A 23 18.11 -17.27 -4.13
CA VAL A 23 17.18 -16.18 -4.40
C VAL A 23 16.87 -15.39 -3.12
N GLY A 24 17.10 -14.08 -3.15
CA GLY A 24 16.77 -13.18 -2.03
C GLY A 24 15.25 -12.97 -1.88
N ILE A 25 14.77 -12.99 -0.63
CA ILE A 25 13.35 -12.86 -0.29
C ILE A 25 13.13 -11.58 0.52
N LEU A 26 12.42 -10.63 -0.08
CA LEU A 26 11.88 -9.45 0.60
C LEU A 26 10.49 -9.75 1.14
N ARG A 27 10.23 -9.31 2.36
CA ARG A 27 8.95 -9.41 3.04
C ARG A 27 8.28 -8.06 2.92
N GLY A 28 7.11 -8.03 2.31
CA GLY A 28 6.44 -6.77 2.02
C GLY A 28 4.94 -6.86 2.13
N ILE A 29 4.31 -5.71 1.91
CA ILE A 29 2.87 -5.53 1.89
C ILE A 29 2.51 -4.57 0.76
N GLU A 30 1.38 -4.82 0.10
CA GLU A 30 0.63 -3.80 -0.63
C GLU A 30 -0.49 -3.31 0.28
N SER A 31 -0.26 -2.18 0.95
CA SER A 31 -1.25 -1.56 1.82
C SER A 31 -2.30 -0.79 1.02
N ASN A 32 -3.43 -0.53 1.64
CA ASN A 32 -4.52 0.26 1.09
C ASN A 32 -4.39 1.71 1.57
N ILE A 33 -4.56 2.66 0.65
CA ILE A 33 -4.85 4.05 1.01
C ILE A 33 -6.28 4.08 1.58
N LYS A 34 -6.48 4.67 2.77
CA LYS A 34 -7.76 4.64 3.50
C LYS A 34 -8.60 5.90 3.34
N ASP A 35 -7.94 7.05 3.21
CA ASP A 35 -8.60 8.35 3.20
C ASP A 35 -7.75 9.43 2.52
N ILE A 36 -8.32 10.62 2.42
CA ILE A 36 -7.72 11.80 1.78
C ILE A 36 -6.59 12.44 2.59
N GLU A 37 -6.39 12.01 3.84
CA GLU A 37 -5.28 12.42 4.70
C GLU A 37 -4.04 11.55 4.47
N GLY A 38 -4.16 10.52 3.64
CA GLY A 38 -3.09 9.62 3.27
C GLY A 38 -2.78 8.56 4.33
N ASN A 39 -3.75 8.23 5.19
CA ASN A 39 -3.60 7.11 6.10
C ASN A 39 -3.60 5.78 5.32
N ILE A 40 -2.75 4.84 5.74
CA ILE A 40 -2.69 3.48 5.20
C ILE A 40 -3.10 2.46 6.26
N ASP A 41 -3.53 1.27 5.86
CA ASP A 41 -3.94 0.18 6.77
C ASP A 41 -2.77 -0.67 7.27
N LEU A 42 -1.74 0.01 7.78
CA LEU A 42 -0.54 -0.64 8.30
C LEU A 42 -0.12 -0.06 9.66
N GLU A 43 -0.08 -0.93 10.68
CA GLU A 43 0.40 -0.56 12.01
C GLU A 43 1.92 -0.38 12.02
N GLU A 44 2.43 0.64 12.72
CA GLU A 44 3.86 0.98 12.77
C GLU A 44 4.77 -0.19 13.20
N PRO A 45 4.43 -1.01 14.23
CA PRO A 45 5.28 -2.14 14.61
C PRO A 45 5.45 -3.17 13.48
N ILE A 46 4.40 -3.39 12.68
CA ILE A 46 4.46 -4.29 11.52
C ILE A 46 5.28 -3.63 10.42
N ARG A 47 5.04 -2.35 10.12
CA ARG A 47 5.78 -1.58 9.11
C ARG A 47 7.30 -1.66 9.31
N GLN A 48 7.76 -1.53 10.55
CA GLN A 48 9.19 -1.59 10.90
C GLN A 48 9.82 -2.98 10.69
N SER A 49 9.02 -4.04 10.63
CA SER A 49 9.49 -5.42 10.44
C SER A 49 9.52 -5.88 8.97
N LEU A 50 8.92 -5.10 8.06
CA LEU A 50 8.86 -5.39 6.64
C LEU A 50 9.96 -4.64 5.89
N ASP A 51 10.42 -5.20 4.77
CA ASP A 51 11.52 -4.65 3.98
C ASP A 51 11.03 -3.69 2.88
N ILE A 52 9.82 -3.91 2.37
CA ILE A 52 9.23 -3.08 1.31
C ILE A 52 7.74 -2.86 1.54
N ILE A 53 7.34 -1.60 1.42
CA ILE A 53 5.96 -1.14 1.66
C ILE A 53 5.47 -0.54 0.36
N LEU A 54 4.54 -1.24 -0.27
CA LEU A 54 3.81 -0.79 -1.43
C LEU A 54 2.45 -0.25 -0.96
N THR A 55 1.85 0.64 -1.73
CA THR A 55 0.52 1.17 -1.40
C THR A 55 -0.26 1.55 -2.64
N GLY A 56 -1.58 1.36 -2.61
CA GLY A 56 -2.43 1.67 -3.75
C GLY A 56 -3.88 1.93 -3.39
N PHE A 57 -4.66 2.34 -4.39
CA PHE A 57 -6.10 2.47 -4.26
C PHE A 57 -6.79 1.14 -4.56
N HIS A 58 -7.58 0.65 -3.59
CA HIS A 58 -8.43 -0.51 -3.76
C HIS A 58 -9.86 -0.14 -3.39
N ARG A 59 -10.79 -0.32 -4.35
CA ARG A 59 -12.21 0.09 -4.23
C ARG A 59 -12.91 -0.34 -2.93
N PRO A 60 -12.66 -1.53 -2.36
CA PRO A 60 -13.29 -1.92 -1.11
C PRO A 60 -12.85 -1.11 0.13
N VAL A 61 -11.71 -0.43 0.05
CA VAL A 61 -11.15 0.37 1.17
C VAL A 61 -11.31 1.87 0.90
N PHE A 62 -11.04 2.30 -0.32
CA PHE A 62 -11.19 3.69 -0.75
C PHE A 62 -12.11 3.74 -1.97
N ALA A 63 -13.32 4.25 -1.79
CA ALA A 63 -14.24 4.49 -2.90
C ALA A 63 -13.67 5.58 -3.83
N PRO A 64 -13.75 5.42 -5.16
CA PRO A 64 -13.36 6.45 -6.10
C PRO A 64 -14.02 7.79 -5.84
N ARG A 65 -13.23 8.86 -5.86
CA ARG A 65 -13.70 10.23 -5.65
C ARG A 65 -13.34 11.13 -6.83
N SER A 66 -13.45 12.46 -6.62
CA SER A 66 -12.97 13.44 -7.58
C SER A 66 -11.47 13.28 -7.87
N ILE A 67 -11.03 13.78 -9.03
CA ILE A 67 -9.61 13.75 -9.42
C ILE A 67 -8.75 14.43 -8.35
N ASP A 68 -9.22 15.56 -7.81
CA ASP A 68 -8.51 16.34 -6.81
C ASP A 68 -8.38 15.58 -5.49
N GLU A 69 -9.45 14.94 -5.02
CA GLU A 69 -9.40 14.13 -3.79
C GLU A 69 -8.51 12.89 -3.94
N ASN A 70 -8.58 12.18 -5.07
CA ASN A 70 -7.71 11.04 -5.33
C ASN A 70 -6.24 11.49 -5.41
N THR A 71 -5.97 12.61 -6.07
CA THR A 71 -4.62 13.17 -6.17
C THR A 71 -4.10 13.62 -4.81
N GLN A 72 -4.93 14.29 -4.01
CA GLN A 72 -4.58 14.71 -2.65
C GLN A 72 -4.22 13.51 -1.78
N ALA A 73 -5.06 12.47 -1.77
CA ALA A 73 -4.80 11.26 -0.99
C ALA A 73 -3.45 10.63 -1.38
N MET A 74 -3.19 10.53 -2.69
CA MET A 74 -1.94 9.99 -3.22
C MET A 74 -0.72 10.83 -2.79
N VAL A 75 -0.80 12.16 -2.92
CA VAL A 75 0.28 13.07 -2.51
C VAL A 75 0.52 12.98 -1.00
N LYS A 76 -0.52 12.93 -0.18
CA LYS A 76 -0.39 12.79 1.28
C LYS A 76 0.31 11.50 1.68
N VAL A 77 0.02 10.40 0.99
CA VAL A 77 0.72 9.13 1.20
C VAL A 77 2.20 9.26 0.85
N MET A 78 2.54 9.93 -0.25
CA MET A 78 3.95 10.19 -0.62
C MET A 78 4.66 11.08 0.42
N GLU A 79 4.02 12.16 0.85
CA GLU A 79 4.53 13.08 1.88
C GLU A 79 4.74 12.40 3.24
N SER A 80 4.00 11.34 3.54
CA SER A 80 4.11 10.63 4.82
C SER A 80 5.49 10.00 5.05
N GLY A 81 6.24 9.70 3.99
CA GLY A 81 7.51 8.98 4.07
C GLY A 81 7.39 7.52 4.56
N LYS A 82 6.17 6.98 4.65
CA LYS A 82 5.90 5.64 5.21
C LYS A 82 5.90 4.52 4.17
N VAL A 83 5.91 4.88 2.88
CA VAL A 83 5.78 3.94 1.75
C VAL A 83 6.97 4.05 0.82
N HIS A 84 7.28 2.96 0.11
CA HIS A 84 8.41 2.87 -0.82
C HIS A 84 7.95 2.92 -2.28
N VAL A 85 6.78 2.35 -2.59
CA VAL A 85 6.26 2.25 -3.95
C VAL A 85 4.76 2.52 -3.96
N VAL A 86 4.29 3.30 -4.95
CA VAL A 86 2.87 3.41 -5.28
C VAL A 86 2.54 2.37 -6.35
N THR A 87 1.53 1.52 -6.10
CA THR A 87 1.10 0.48 -7.03
C THR A 87 0.05 1.02 -8.00
N HIS A 88 0.17 0.57 -9.26
CA HIS A 88 -0.80 0.81 -10.34
C HIS A 88 -1.50 2.19 -10.30
N PRO A 89 -0.75 3.31 -10.27
CA PRO A 89 -1.29 4.65 -9.99
C PRO A 89 -2.30 5.16 -11.04
N ALA A 90 -2.33 4.54 -12.22
CA ALA A 90 -3.26 4.87 -13.29
C ALA A 90 -4.51 3.95 -13.31
N THR A 91 -4.73 3.16 -12.26
CA THR A 91 -5.88 2.25 -12.16
C THR A 91 -7.19 3.01 -12.30
N MET A 92 -8.07 2.52 -13.18
CA MET A 92 -9.43 3.01 -13.25
C MET A 92 -10.20 2.57 -11.99
N PRO A 93 -11.04 3.43 -11.41
CA PRO A 93 -11.43 4.77 -11.89
C PRO A 93 -10.71 5.93 -11.18
N PHE A 94 -9.54 5.72 -10.56
CA PHE A 94 -8.82 6.73 -9.77
C PHE A 94 -7.99 7.72 -10.60
N ARG A 95 -7.74 7.40 -11.87
CA ARG A 95 -6.90 8.23 -12.75
C ARG A 95 -7.58 9.53 -13.18
N SER A 96 -6.77 10.57 -13.33
CA SER A 96 -7.12 11.73 -14.15
C SER A 96 -7.12 11.30 -15.64
N ILE A 97 -8.25 11.47 -16.33
CA ILE A 97 -8.27 11.39 -17.79
C ILE A 97 -8.10 12.82 -18.29
N SER A 98 -6.89 13.18 -18.72
CA SER A 98 -6.72 14.33 -19.59
C SER A 98 -7.42 14.00 -20.91
N LYS A 99 -8.59 14.61 -21.15
CA LYS A 99 -9.18 14.66 -22.49
C LYS A 99 -8.27 15.54 -23.34
N LYS A 100 -7.29 14.92 -24.00
CA LYS A 100 -6.63 15.55 -25.15
C LYS A 100 -7.58 15.51 -26.34
#